data_AF-A0A377CAY2-F1
#
_entry.id   AF-A0A377CAY2-F1
#
_cell.length_a   1.000
_cell.length_b   1.000
_cell.length_c   1.000
_cell.angle_alpha   90.00
_cell.angle_beta   90.00
_cell.angle_gamma   90.00
#
_symmetry.space_group_name_H-M   'P 1'
#
loop_
_entity.id
_entity.type
_entity.pdbx_description
1 polymer ?
#
loop_
_entity_poly.entity_id
_entity_poly.type
_entity_poly.pdbx_seq_one_letter_code
_entity_poly.pdbx_strand_id
1 'polypeptide(L)'
;MPLYGKGPQQELLCASQRLNDHINMPWVILSSGVDEKLFPRAVRVAMTAGASGFLAGRAVWASVVGLPDNELMLRDVCAPKLQQLGDIVDEMMAKRR
;
A
#
# COMPACT_ATOMS: atom_id res chain seq x y z
N MET A 1 4.26 1.52 -7.13
CA MET A 1 3.48 2.78 -7.06
C MET A 1 4.20 3.84 -7.88
N PRO A 2 3.53 4.50 -8.84
CA PRO A 2 4.12 5.64 -9.57
C PRO A 2 4.65 6.73 -8.64
N LEU A 3 5.69 7.45 -9.08
CA LEU A 3 6.30 8.59 -8.36
C LEU A 3 6.71 8.26 -6.90
N TYR A 4 6.98 7.00 -6.58
CA TYR A 4 7.29 6.54 -5.22
C TYR A 4 6.19 6.87 -4.19
N GLY A 5 4.95 7.09 -4.65
CA GLY A 5 3.85 7.54 -3.81
C GLY A 5 3.99 8.99 -3.31
N LYS A 6 4.90 9.78 -3.89
CA LYS A 6 5.13 11.20 -3.57
C LYS A 6 4.36 12.11 -4.53
N GLY A 7 4.16 13.36 -4.11
CA GLY A 7 3.46 14.37 -4.91
C GLY A 7 1.93 14.40 -4.70
N PRO A 8 1.22 15.20 -5.51
CA PRO A 8 -0.23 15.37 -5.43
C PRO A 8 -0.99 14.09 -5.73
N GLN A 9 -2.13 13.90 -5.04
CA GLN A 9 -2.97 12.71 -5.22
C GLN A 9 -3.45 12.54 -6.66
N GLN A 10 -3.79 13.64 -7.34
CA GLN A 10 -4.28 13.60 -8.72
C GLN A 10 -3.24 13.07 -9.72
N GLU A 11 -1.96 13.42 -9.53
CA GLU A 11 -0.87 12.94 -10.38
C GLU A 11 -0.65 11.44 -10.17
N LEU A 12 -0.64 10.99 -8.91
CA LEU A 12 -0.54 9.57 -8.57
C LEU A 12 -1.70 8.76 -9.14
N LEU A 13 -2.92 9.32 -9.09
CA LEU A 13 -4.12 8.67 -9.64
C LEU A 13 -4.02 8.57 -11.16
N CYS A 14 -3.71 9.67 -11.86
CA CYS A 14 -3.59 9.67 -13.31
C CYS A 14 -2.51 8.68 -13.80
N ALA A 15 -1.35 8.66 -13.14
CA ALA A 15 -0.30 7.70 -13.46
C ALA A 15 -0.72 6.25 -13.19
N SER A 16 -1.46 5.99 -12.12
CA SER A 16 -1.96 4.64 -11.80
C SER A 16 -3.06 4.18 -12.76
N GLN A 17 -3.92 5.09 -13.21
CA GLN A 17 -4.94 4.79 -14.23
C GLN A 17 -4.31 4.40 -15.56
N ARG A 18 -3.30 5.16 -16.01
CA ARG A 18 -2.52 4.79 -17.22
C ARG A 18 -1.92 3.40 -17.12
N LEU A 19 -1.46 3.00 -15.93
CA LEU A 19 -0.94 1.66 -15.69
C LEU A 19 -2.06 0.63 -15.78
N ASN A 20 -3.20 0.89 -15.12
CA ASN A 20 -4.37 0.02 -15.13
C ASN A 20 -4.90 -0.27 -16.55
N ASP A 21 -4.90 0.73 -17.43
CA ASP A 21 -5.36 0.59 -18.83
C ASP A 21 -4.59 -0.47 -19.63
N HIS A 22 -3.41 -0.89 -19.14
CA HIS A 22 -2.53 -1.87 -19.79
C HIS A 22 -2.46 -3.21 -19.02
N ILE A 23 -3.29 -3.41 -17.98
CA ILE A 23 -3.31 -4.66 -17.20
C ILE A 23 -4.70 -5.31 -17.29
N ASN A 24 -4.78 -6.43 -18.00
CA ASN A 24 -6.03 -7.20 -18.17
C ASN A 24 -6.23 -8.31 -17.12
N MET A 25 -5.70 -8.12 -15.91
CA MET A 25 -5.85 -9.06 -14.80
C MET A 25 -5.80 -8.33 -13.44
N PRO A 26 -6.27 -8.94 -12.34
CA PRO A 26 -6.11 -8.36 -11.01
C PRO A 26 -4.65 -8.05 -10.71
N TRP A 27 -4.37 -6.83 -10.24
CA TRP A 27 -3.02 -6.40 -9.92
C TRP A 27 -2.95 -5.73 -8.56
N VAL A 28 -1.76 -5.71 -7.99
CA VAL A 28 -1.48 -5.15 -6.67
C VAL A 28 -0.23 -4.28 -6.71
N ILE A 29 -0.09 -3.36 -5.75
CA ILE A 29 1.14 -2.59 -5.60
C ILE A 29 2.11 -3.23 -4.60
N LEU A 30 3.41 -3.14 -4.93
CA LEU A 30 4.50 -3.48 -4.02
C LEU A 30 4.91 -2.27 -3.17
N SER A 31 5.35 -2.51 -1.94
CA SER A 31 5.82 -1.44 -1.04
C SER A 31 7.24 -0.96 -1.28
N SER A 32 7.99 -1.60 -2.18
CA SER A 32 9.36 -1.21 -2.50
C SER A 32 9.43 0.22 -3.03
N GLY A 33 10.30 1.03 -2.42
CA GLY A 33 10.55 2.42 -2.84
C GLY A 33 9.51 3.43 -2.35
N VAL A 34 8.46 2.99 -1.65
CA VAL A 34 7.47 3.88 -1.02
C VAL A 34 7.79 3.99 0.46
N ASP A 35 7.82 5.21 0.98
CA ASP A 35 7.93 5.45 2.42
C ASP A 35 6.75 4.80 3.15
N GLU A 36 7.00 4.15 4.29
CA GLU A 36 5.96 3.43 5.02
C GLU A 36 4.77 4.30 5.40
N LYS A 37 4.99 5.60 5.68
CA LYS A 37 3.93 6.55 6.03
C LYS A 37 3.08 6.94 4.82
N LEU A 38 3.64 6.83 3.62
CA LEU A 38 2.94 7.12 2.37
C LEU A 38 2.23 5.89 1.79
N PHE A 39 2.61 4.68 2.23
CA PHE A 39 2.08 3.46 1.65
C PHE A 39 0.56 3.28 1.81
N PRO A 40 -0.08 3.62 2.95
CA PRO A 40 -1.53 3.59 3.08
C PRO A 40 -2.26 4.45 2.03
N ARG A 41 -1.73 5.66 1.77
CA ARG A 41 -2.25 6.55 0.72
C ARG A 41 -2.04 5.95 -0.67
N ALA A 42 -0.88 5.35 -0.92
CA ALA A 42 -0.57 4.69 -2.18
C ALA A 42 -1.55 3.54 -2.48
N VAL A 43 -1.89 2.70 -1.49
CA VAL A 43 -2.87 1.62 -1.64
C VAL A 43 -4.23 2.19 -2.05
N ARG A 44 -4.72 3.22 -1.36
CA ARG A 44 -5.99 3.89 -1.71
C ARG A 44 -5.99 4.37 -3.14
N VAL A 45 -4.96 5.11 -3.56
CA VAL A 45 -4.87 5.65 -4.93
C VAL A 45 -4.81 4.54 -5.99
N ALA A 46 -3.99 3.51 -5.76
CA ALA A 46 -3.88 2.39 -6.69
C ALA A 46 -5.21 1.64 -6.83
N MET A 47 -5.92 1.41 -5.72
CA MET A 47 -7.25 0.79 -5.74
C MET A 47 -8.31 1.70 -6.36
N THR A 48 -8.25 3.03 -6.19
CA THR A 48 -9.12 3.94 -6.96
C THR A 48 -8.86 3.81 -8.46
N ALA A 49 -7.62 3.55 -8.88
CA ALA A 49 -7.25 3.37 -10.28
C ALA A 49 -7.57 1.99 -10.87
N GLY A 50 -7.91 0.99 -10.04
CA GLY A 50 -8.29 -0.35 -10.50
C GLY A 50 -7.55 -1.52 -9.83
N ALA A 51 -6.51 -1.27 -9.04
CA ALA A 51 -5.78 -2.32 -8.32
C ALA A 51 -6.68 -3.09 -7.33
N SER A 52 -6.37 -4.34 -7.06
CA SER A 52 -7.13 -5.21 -6.15
C SER A 52 -6.53 -5.29 -4.74
N GLY A 53 -5.46 -4.55 -4.45
CA GLY A 53 -4.84 -4.52 -3.13
C GLY A 53 -3.34 -4.27 -3.17
N PHE A 54 -2.61 -4.89 -2.25
CA PHE A 54 -1.16 -4.74 -2.08
C PHE A 54 -0.45 -6.07 -1.82
N LEU A 55 0.85 -6.09 -2.10
CA LEU A 55 1.79 -7.09 -1.60
C LEU A 55 2.96 -6.35 -0.93
N ALA A 56 2.98 -6.29 0.40
CA ALA A 56 3.89 -5.41 1.13
C ALA A 56 4.79 -6.19 2.10
N GLY A 57 6.08 -5.85 2.08
CA GLY A 57 7.06 -6.31 3.07
C GLY A 57 7.66 -5.12 3.85
N ARG A 58 8.60 -4.40 3.22
CA ARG A 58 9.38 -3.35 3.90
C ARG A 58 8.54 -2.26 4.59
N ALA A 59 7.43 -1.81 3.99
CA ALA A 59 6.55 -0.84 4.63
C ALA A 59 5.87 -1.35 5.93
N VAL A 60 5.90 -2.66 6.19
CA VAL A 60 5.33 -3.28 7.38
C VAL A 60 6.40 -3.49 8.45
N TRP A 61 7.55 -4.08 8.09
CA TRP A 61 8.53 -4.58 9.07
C TRP A 61 9.94 -3.98 8.96
N ALA A 62 10.27 -3.16 7.96
CA ALA A 62 11.63 -2.64 7.83
C ALA A 62 12.03 -1.71 9.00
N SER A 63 11.06 -0.96 9.57
CA SER A 63 11.32 -0.02 10.66
C SER A 63 11.77 -0.68 11.97
N VAL A 64 11.50 -1.99 12.13
CA VAL A 64 11.82 -2.72 13.36
C VAL A 64 13.07 -3.57 13.24
N VAL A 65 13.68 -3.67 12.05
CA VAL A 65 14.90 -4.43 11.85
C VAL A 65 16.04 -3.81 12.65
N GLY A 66 16.64 -4.61 13.54
CA GLY A 66 17.74 -4.18 14.41
C GLY A 66 17.31 -3.59 15.76
N LEU A 67 16.01 -3.52 16.04
CA LEU A 67 15.50 -3.20 17.37
C LEU A 67 15.51 -4.45 18.27
N PRO A 68 15.62 -4.30 19.61
CA PRO A 68 15.46 -5.42 20.54
C PRO A 68 14.02 -5.95 20.55
N ASP A 69 13.86 -7.19 21.03
CA ASP A 69 12.56 -7.85 21.24
C ASP A 69 11.69 -7.99 19.97
N ASN A 70 12.18 -8.78 19.00
CA ASN A 70 11.52 -9.01 17.71
C ASN A 70 10.04 -9.37 17.81
N GLU A 71 9.65 -10.24 18.74
CA GLU A 71 8.24 -10.65 18.91
C GLU A 71 7.35 -9.48 19.31
N LEU A 72 7.83 -8.65 20.25
CA LEU A 72 7.11 -7.46 20.71
C LEU A 72 7.00 -6.44 19.57
N MET A 73 8.08 -6.22 18.82
CA MET A 73 8.08 -5.30 17.67
C MET A 73 7.17 -5.77 16.52
N LEU A 74 7.13 -7.07 16.24
CA LEU A 74 6.20 -7.63 15.26
C LEU A 74 4.75 -7.46 15.72
N ARG A 75 4.47 -7.73 17.00
CA ARG A 75 3.11 -7.64 17.56
C ARG A 75 2.61 -6.19 17.67
N ASP A 76 3.43 -5.28 18.19
CA ASP A 76 2.98 -3.95 18.61
C ASP A 76 3.20 -2.88 17.54
N VAL A 77 4.06 -3.14 16.54
CA VAL A 77 4.33 -2.20 15.43
C VAL A 77 3.90 -2.76 14.08
N CYS A 78 4.30 -3.98 13.74
CA CYS A 78 4.08 -4.51 12.39
C CYS A 78 2.65 -4.98 12.17
N ALA A 79 2.06 -5.70 13.14
CA ALA A 79 0.69 -6.19 13.02
C ALA A 79 -0.35 -5.06 12.90
N PRO A 80 -0.29 -3.96 13.69
CA PRO A 80 -1.20 -2.83 13.51
C PRO A 80 -1.05 -2.15 12.13
N LYS A 81 0.18 -2.01 11.63
CA LYS A 81 0.42 -1.48 10.26
C LYS A 81 -0.24 -2.36 9.20
N LEU A 82 -0.08 -3.68 9.31
CA LEU A 82 -0.69 -4.62 8.36
C LEU A 82 -2.22 -4.61 8.47
N GLN A 83 -2.77 -4.58 9.69
CA GLN A 83 -4.21 -4.51 9.92
C GLN A 83 -4.80 -3.27 9.26
N GLN A 84 -4.19 -2.10 9.47
CA GLN A 84 -4.63 -0.85 8.85
C GLN A 84 -4.64 -0.95 7.31
N LEU A 85 -3.64 -1.60 6.70
CA LEU A 85 -3.61 -1.78 5.25
C LEU A 85 -4.73 -2.73 4.79
N GLY A 86 -5.04 -3.78 5.57
CA GLY A 86 -6.18 -4.67 5.34
C GLY A 86 -7.51 -3.92 5.38
N ASP A 87 -7.73 -3.12 6.43
CA ASP A 87 -8.96 -2.32 6.60
C ASP A 87 -9.18 -1.36 5.41
N ILE A 88 -8.09 -0.78 4.89
CA ILE A 88 -8.13 0.08 3.69
C ILE A 88 -8.61 -0.72 2.47
N VAL A 89 -8.10 -1.92 2.26
CA VAL A 89 -8.50 -2.77 1.13
C VAL A 89 -9.97 -3.12 1.26
N ASP A 90 -10.44 -3.53 2.43
CA ASP A 90 -11.84 -3.86 2.68
C ASP A 90 -12.76 -2.66 2.41
N GLU A 91 -12.39 -1.47 2.91
CA GLU A 91 -13.11 -0.23 2.66
C GLU A 91 -13.21 0.08 1.15
N MET A 92 -12.10 -0.08 0.42
CA MET A 92 -12.03 0.21 -1.01
C MET A 92 -12.79 -0.84 -1.84
N MET A 93 -12.80 -2.10 -1.42
CA MET A 93 -13.58 -3.15 -2.07
C MET A 93 -15.07 -2.97 -1.84
N ALA A 94 -15.49 -2.53 -0.65
CA ALA A 94 -16.88 -2.21 -0.36
C ALA A 94 -17.42 -1.08 -1.25
N LYS A 95 -16.59 -0.08 -1.58
CA LYS A 95 -16.95 1.04 -2.47
C LYS A 95 -17.11 0.66 -3.96
N ARG A 96 -16.67 -0.53 -4.37
CA ARG A 96 -16.80 -1.02 -5.75
C ARG A 96 -18.10 -1.78 -5.99
N ARG A 97 -18.85 -2.07 -4.93
CA ARG A 97 -20.14 -2.77 -5.02
C ARG A 97 -21.26 -1.82 -5.38
#